data_AF-A0A7J4KG48-F1
#
_entry.id   AF-A0A7J4KG48-F1
#
_cell.length_a   1.000
_cell.length_b   1.000
_cell.length_c   1.000
_cell.angle_alpha   90.00
_cell.angle_beta   90.00
_cell.angle_gamma   90.00
#
_symmetry.space_group_name_H-M   'P 1'
#
loop_
_entity.id
_entity.type
_entity.pdbx_description
1 polymer ?
#
loop_
_entity_poly.entity_id
_entity_poly.type
_entity_poly.pdbx_seq_one_letter_code
_entity_poly.pdbx_strand_id
1 'polypeptide(L)'
;PGVEQDIPVDERNAAGMMDDIFIPVFSADPNLAAVYVGTASGMSFIYPWFTGMDASFDPRLRGWFTDAKDRGGLTWSEPYIDLLGHGLMMTCSKPVADPGRGWLWVVGA
;
A
#
# COMPACT_ATOMS: atom_id res chain seq x y z
N PRO A 1 -2.24 11.87 -1.04
CA PRO A 1 -3.46 12.31 -1.74
C PRO A 1 -4.62 11.36 -1.42
N GLY A 2 -5.89 11.79 -1.51
CA GLY A 2 -7.04 10.94 -1.15
C GLY A 2 -7.19 10.58 0.34
N VAL A 3 -6.37 11.20 1.19
CA VAL A 3 -6.26 10.90 2.62
C VAL A 3 -7.35 11.61 3.41
N GLU A 4 -7.88 10.97 4.45
CA GLU A 4 -8.80 11.61 5.39
C GLU A 4 -8.18 12.85 6.04
N GLN A 5 -9.00 13.86 6.35
CA GLN A 5 -8.51 15.15 6.85
C GLN A 5 -7.94 15.07 8.28
N ASP A 6 -8.40 14.10 9.07
CA ASP A 6 -8.02 13.93 10.47
C ASP A 6 -7.51 12.51 10.73
N ILE A 7 -6.30 12.23 10.24
CA ILE A 7 -5.63 10.96 10.54
C ILE A 7 -5.05 11.02 11.94
N PRO A 8 -5.29 9.99 12.77
CA PRO A 8 -4.60 9.85 14.04
C PRO A 8 -3.07 9.95 13.89
N VAL A 9 -2.44 10.79 14.71
CA VAL A 9 -0.99 11.05 14.64
C VAL A 9 -0.17 9.77 14.82
N ASP A 10 -0.66 8.83 15.61
CA ASP A 10 -0.04 7.53 15.83
C ASP A 10 -0.08 6.65 14.58
N GLU A 11 -1.18 6.64 13.82
CA GLU A 11 -1.27 5.94 12.54
C GLU A 11 -0.29 6.54 11.53
N ARG A 12 -0.28 7.88 11.41
CA ARG A 12 0.63 8.60 10.52
C ARG A 12 2.09 8.31 10.85
N ASN A 13 2.45 8.36 12.12
CA ASN A 13 3.83 8.11 12.55
C ASN A 13 4.22 6.65 12.31
N ALA A 14 3.34 5.69 12.59
CA ALA A 14 3.61 4.28 12.33
C ALA A 14 3.81 4.01 10.82
N ALA A 15 2.96 4.59 9.97
CA ALA A 15 3.09 4.44 8.53
C ALA A 15 4.34 5.14 7.97
N GLY A 16 4.75 6.27 8.56
CA GLY A 16 5.99 6.98 8.22
C GLY A 16 7.28 6.21 8.53
N MET A 17 7.23 5.16 9.35
CA MET A 17 8.38 4.29 9.65
C MET A 17 8.54 3.13 8.65
N MET A 18 7.68 3.03 7.63
CA MET A 18 7.67 1.87 6.74
C MET A 18 8.90 1.74 5.84
N ASP A 19 9.67 2.81 5.63
CA ASP A 19 10.90 2.76 4.85
C ASP A 19 11.93 1.78 5.46
N ASP A 20 11.98 1.66 6.79
CA ASP A 20 12.84 0.70 7.50
C ASP A 20 12.50 -0.77 7.17
N ILE A 21 11.27 -1.03 6.70
CA ILE A 21 10.82 -2.35 6.24
C ILE A 21 10.93 -2.46 4.72
N PHE A 22 10.48 -1.45 3.97
CA PHE A 22 10.35 -1.54 2.52
C PHE A 22 11.68 -1.53 1.79
N ILE A 23 12.63 -0.70 2.22
CA ILE A 23 13.95 -0.61 1.59
C ILE A 23 14.68 -1.95 1.59
N PRO A 24 14.85 -2.66 2.73
CA PRO A 24 15.53 -3.95 2.73
C PRO A 24 14.74 -5.04 1.98
N VAL A 25 13.40 -5.05 2.04
CA VAL A 25 12.58 -6.02 1.30
C VAL A 25 12.77 -5.84 -0.21
N PHE A 26 12.65 -4.61 -0.71
CA PHE A 26 12.86 -4.30 -2.12
C PHE A 26 14.30 -4.63 -2.57
N SER A 27 15.29 -4.33 -1.73
CA SER A 27 16.70 -4.61 -2.03
C SER A 27 17.02 -6.11 -2.07
N ALA A 28 16.22 -6.94 -1.40
CA ALA A 28 16.47 -8.38 -1.30
C ALA A 28 15.93 -9.19 -2.49
N ASP A 29 14.98 -8.65 -3.26
CA ASP A 29 14.36 -9.34 -4.40
C ASP A 29 14.33 -8.46 -5.65
N PRO A 30 15.20 -8.72 -6.66
CA PRO A 30 15.26 -7.93 -7.88
C PRO A 30 14.03 -8.08 -8.78
N ASN A 31 13.10 -8.99 -8.47
CA ASN A 31 11.86 -9.15 -9.23
C ASN A 31 10.74 -8.21 -8.75
N LEU A 32 10.93 -7.53 -7.63
CA LEU A 32 9.96 -6.55 -7.14
C LEU A 32 10.05 -5.26 -7.93
N ALA A 33 8.89 -4.77 -8.38
CA ALA A 33 8.77 -3.46 -9.00
C ALA A 33 8.57 -2.35 -7.97
N ALA A 34 7.92 -2.67 -6.84
CA ALA A 34 7.73 -1.80 -5.69
C ALA A 34 7.31 -2.59 -4.45
N VAL A 35 7.36 -1.94 -3.29
CA VAL A 35 6.73 -2.40 -2.03
C VAL A 35 5.94 -1.22 -1.47
N TYR A 36 4.71 -1.46 -1.02
CA TYR A 36 3.84 -0.39 -0.56
C TYR A 36 2.83 -0.81 0.50
N VAL A 37 2.25 0.20 1.15
CA VAL A 37 1.10 0.06 2.03
C VAL A 37 0.02 1.08 1.67
N GLY A 38 -1.22 0.63 1.69
CA GLY A 38 -2.40 1.48 1.77
C GLY A 38 -3.07 1.32 3.13
N THR A 39 -3.61 2.40 3.69
CA THR A 39 -4.37 2.36 4.94
C THR A 39 -5.87 2.57 4.69
N ALA A 40 -6.73 2.13 5.61
CA ALA A 40 -8.15 2.42 5.57
C ALA A 40 -8.47 3.93 5.69
N SER A 41 -7.56 4.72 6.27
CA SER A 41 -7.61 6.20 6.30
C SER A 41 -7.15 6.85 4.98
N GLY A 42 -6.77 6.06 3.97
CA GLY A 42 -6.43 6.53 2.62
C GLY A 42 -4.95 6.91 2.44
N MET A 43 -4.10 6.72 3.45
CA MET A 43 -2.66 6.94 3.32
C MET A 43 -2.05 5.92 2.36
N SER A 44 -1.02 6.36 1.63
CA SER A 44 -0.24 5.50 0.74
C SER A 44 1.23 5.80 0.89
N PHE A 45 2.03 4.75 1.09
CA PHE A 45 3.49 4.82 1.10
C PHE A 45 4.01 3.75 0.18
N ILE A 46 5.02 4.09 -0.62
CA ILE A 46 5.58 3.19 -1.62
C ILE A 46 7.09 3.41 -1.72
N TYR A 47 7.81 2.32 -1.92
CA TYR A 47 9.22 2.29 -2.25
C TYR A 47 9.43 1.48 -3.54
N PRO A 48 10.27 1.91 -4.50
CA PRO A 48 11.03 3.14 -4.51
C PRO A 48 10.15 4.40 -4.44
N TRP A 49 10.64 5.44 -3.76
CA TRP A 49 9.89 6.70 -3.68
C TRP A 49 9.73 7.30 -5.08
N PHE A 50 8.58 7.88 -5.33
CA PHE A 50 8.29 8.54 -6.59
C PHE A 50 7.50 9.83 -6.36
N THR A 51 7.53 10.71 -7.36
CA THR A 51 6.79 11.97 -7.37
C THR A 51 5.71 11.93 -8.44
N GLY A 52 4.71 12.81 -8.34
CA GLY A 52 3.67 12.92 -9.35
C GLY A 52 2.50 11.96 -9.16
N MET A 53 2.31 11.44 -7.95
CA MET A 53 1.08 10.74 -7.59
C MET A 53 -0.12 11.66 -7.81
N ASP A 54 -1.10 11.20 -8.58
CA ASP A 54 -2.33 11.94 -8.85
C ASP A 54 -3.03 12.35 -7.54
N ALA A 55 -3.56 13.56 -7.49
CA ALA A 55 -4.23 14.09 -6.30
C ALA A 55 -5.48 13.26 -5.90
N SER A 56 -6.09 12.59 -6.87
CA SER A 56 -7.24 11.69 -6.73
C SER A 56 -6.84 10.24 -6.40
N PHE A 57 -5.55 9.94 -6.28
CA PHE A 57 -5.11 8.60 -5.91
C PHE A 57 -5.66 8.24 -4.51
N ASP A 58 -6.42 7.15 -4.46
CA ASP A 58 -6.89 6.52 -3.24
C ASP A 58 -6.58 5.01 -3.32
N PRO A 59 -5.80 4.45 -2.36
CA PRO A 59 -5.47 3.03 -2.36
C PRO A 59 -6.70 2.16 -2.12
N ARG A 60 -7.73 2.66 -1.44
CA ARG A 60 -8.93 1.90 -1.03
C ARG A 60 -9.83 1.52 -2.19
N LEU A 61 -9.62 2.16 -3.34
CA LEU A 61 -10.34 1.91 -4.59
C LEU A 61 -9.58 0.94 -5.51
N ARG A 62 -8.40 0.45 -5.10
CA ARG A 62 -7.55 -0.40 -5.94
C ARG A 62 -7.83 -1.87 -5.68
N GLY A 63 -7.81 -2.67 -6.74
CA GLY A 63 -8.06 -4.12 -6.67
C GLY A 63 -7.19 -4.82 -5.64
N TRP A 64 -5.87 -4.55 -5.64
CA TRP A 64 -4.96 -5.12 -4.65
C TRP A 64 -5.34 -4.80 -3.19
N PHE A 65 -6.00 -3.67 -2.94
CA PHE A 65 -6.46 -3.30 -1.61
C PHE A 65 -7.80 -3.99 -1.29
N THR A 66 -8.78 -3.82 -2.18
CA THR A 66 -10.14 -4.35 -1.97
C THR A 66 -10.14 -5.87 -1.88
N ASP A 67 -9.41 -6.54 -2.78
CA ASP A 67 -9.39 -7.99 -2.87
C ASP A 67 -8.72 -8.61 -1.63
N ALA A 68 -7.61 -8.02 -1.17
CA ALA A 68 -6.90 -8.48 0.02
C ALA A 68 -7.74 -8.25 1.29
N LYS A 69 -8.37 -7.08 1.41
CA LYS A 69 -9.30 -6.77 2.50
C LYS A 69 -10.45 -7.78 2.55
N ASP A 70 -11.10 -8.02 1.42
CA ASP A 70 -12.31 -8.84 1.35
C ASP A 70 -12.00 -10.33 1.56
N ARG A 71 -10.83 -10.80 1.09
CA ARG A 71 -10.39 -12.19 1.31
C ARG A 71 -9.77 -12.43 2.68
N GLY A 72 -9.27 -11.39 3.36
CA GLY A 72 -8.65 -11.51 4.67
C GLY A 72 -7.29 -12.22 4.69
N GLY A 73 -6.63 -12.40 3.52
CA GLY A 73 -5.41 -13.19 3.40
C GLY A 73 -4.53 -12.79 2.22
N LEU A 74 -3.47 -13.57 1.99
CA LEU A 74 -2.56 -13.36 0.86
C LEU A 74 -3.32 -13.48 -0.46
N THR A 75 -3.26 -12.44 -1.28
CA THR A 75 -4.11 -12.28 -2.46
C THR A 75 -3.31 -11.70 -3.62
N TRP A 76 -3.48 -12.27 -4.81
CA TRP A 76 -3.00 -11.67 -6.05
C TRP A 76 -4.11 -10.84 -6.69
N SER A 77 -3.79 -9.63 -7.14
CA SER A 77 -4.72 -8.82 -7.95
C SER A 77 -4.87 -9.41 -9.34
N GLU A 78 -5.90 -8.99 -10.09
CA GLU A 78 -5.86 -9.08 -11.55
C GLU A 78 -4.81 -8.09 -12.12
N PRO A 79 -4.33 -8.28 -13.37
CA PRO A 79 -3.38 -7.35 -13.99
C PRO A 79 -3.98 -5.95 -14.13
N TYR A 80 -3.22 -4.90 -13.76
CA TYR A 80 -3.65 -3.51 -13.89
C TYR A 80 -2.49 -2.61 -14.35
N ILE A 81 -2.80 -1.38 -14.76
CA ILE A 81 -1.78 -0.40 -15.16
C ILE A 81 -1.13 0.18 -13.91
N ASP A 82 0.19 -0.03 -13.81
CA ASP A 82 1.01 0.43 -12.71
C ASP A 82 1.02 1.96 -12.58
N LEU A 83 0.99 2.42 -11.33
CA LEU A 83 1.11 3.83 -10.97
C LEU A 83 2.51 4.37 -11.26
N LEU A 84 3.55 3.54 -11.14
CA LEU A 84 4.94 3.95 -11.35
C LEU A 84 5.35 3.97 -12.83
N GLY A 85 4.43 3.63 -13.73
CA GLY A 85 4.67 3.68 -15.18
C GLY A 85 5.45 2.49 -15.73
N HIS A 86 5.58 1.39 -14.99
CA HIS A 86 6.24 0.18 -15.48
C HIS A 86 5.39 -0.65 -16.46
N GLY A 87 4.16 -0.21 -16.75
CA GLY A 87 3.23 -0.91 -17.64
C GLY A 87 2.20 -1.74 -16.87
N LEU A 88 2.00 -3.00 -17.27
CA LEU A 88 1.08 -3.91 -16.56
C LEU A 88 1.76 -4.49 -15.32
N MET A 89 1.03 -4.51 -14.21
CA MET A 89 1.48 -4.99 -12.91
C MET A 89 0.45 -5.94 -12.30
N MET A 90 0.97 -6.86 -11.48
CA MET A 90 0.26 -7.73 -10.58
C MET A 90 0.79 -7.49 -9.17
N THR A 91 -0.08 -7.48 -8.17
CA THR A 91 0.34 -7.29 -6.77
C THR A 91 0.06 -8.52 -5.95
N CYS A 92 1.05 -8.98 -5.20
CA CYS A 92 0.81 -9.86 -4.06
C CYS A 92 0.53 -8.99 -2.83
N SER A 93 -0.65 -9.14 -2.25
CA SER A 93 -1.15 -8.26 -1.20
C SER A 93 -1.60 -9.04 0.02
N LYS A 94 -1.47 -8.43 1.20
CA LYS A 94 -1.89 -9.03 2.47
C LYS A 94 -2.53 -7.96 3.36
N PRO A 95 -3.73 -8.20 3.90
CA PRO A 95 -4.30 -7.31 4.91
C PRO A 95 -3.56 -7.48 6.25
N VAL A 96 -3.34 -6.37 6.93
CA VAL A 96 -2.74 -6.28 8.26
C VAL A 96 -3.68 -5.45 9.12
N ALA A 97 -4.35 -6.11 10.07
CA ALA A 97 -5.33 -5.47 10.94
C ALA A 97 -4.80 -5.37 12.38
N ASP A 98 -5.07 -4.24 13.03
CA ASP A 98 -4.94 -4.06 14.48
C ASP A 98 -6.31 -3.64 15.04
N PRO A 99 -7.14 -4.60 15.49
CA PRO A 99 -8.46 -4.30 16.03
C PRO A 99 -8.42 -3.44 17.30
N GLY A 100 -7.33 -3.47 18.06
CA GLY A 100 -7.18 -2.66 19.28
C GLY A 100 -7.03 -1.18 18.96
N ARG A 101 -6.43 -0.85 17.81
CA ARG A 101 -6.31 0.52 17.29
C ARG A 101 -7.38 0.88 16.26
N GLY A 102 -8.17 -0.10 15.81
CA GLY A 102 -9.12 0.07 14.71
C GLY A 102 -8.45 0.23 13.34
N TRP A 103 -7.22 -0.24 13.18
CA TRP A 103 -6.47 -0.10 11.92
C TRP A 103 -6.70 -1.28 11.01
N LEU A 104 -6.84 -0.98 9.72
CA LEU A 104 -6.78 -1.95 8.64
C LEU A 104 -5.89 -1.39 7.54
N TRP A 105 -4.76 -2.03 7.34
CA TRP A 105 -3.82 -1.70 6.29
C TRP A 105 -3.74 -2.87 5.31
N VAL A 106 -3.27 -2.61 4.10
CA VAL A 106 -2.93 -3.64 3.13
C VAL A 106 -1.52 -3.35 2.64
N VAL A 107 -0.62 -4.32 2.82
CA VAL A 107 0.73 -4.29 2.26
C VAL A 107 0.74 -5.02 0.94
N GLY A 108 1.51 -4.52 -0.02
CA GLY A 108 1.63 -5.08 -1.37
C GLY A 108 3.06 -5.02 -1.89
N ALA A 109 3.40 -5.97 -2.76
CA ALA A 109 4.64 -6.01 -3.53
C ALA A 109 4.40 -6.65 -4.91
#